data_AF-A0A1V4WTA0-F1
#
_entry.id   AF-A0A1V4WTA0-F1
#
_cell.length_a   1.000
_cell.length_b   1.000
_cell.length_c   1.000
_cell.angle_alpha   90.00
_cell.angle_beta   90.00
_cell.angle_gamma   90.00
#
_symmetry.space_group_name_H-M   'P 1'
#
loop_
_entity.id
_entity.type
_entity.pdbx_description
1 polymer ?
#
loop_
_entity_poly.entity_id
_entity_poly.type
_entity_poly.pdbx_seq_one_letter_code
_entity_poly.pdbx_strand_id
1 'polypeptide(L)'
;MSITVLDAREWQTALDLRTGEKAEPARPIVEIVKDVLRRHPYPGDMDPGSNRWVTDTALDLINGYRPRFVFLTYAAQYFSTRYNAMTKIERTEIIADAFLELERFIDATGFTAVVVGTGDMTPLLGLIDATGVDGLAVSTHWSARYAGLYEPSQDDLKLLNKHPHVERIVPRSEILSLFGGTPEQALRVPEYLMIARTGYAFRTISGAMKTPVMIPSSNFTVPVHTPGHIPQALTDIKNILEESLIEHQVALVIMEGVGLEDFLWPHTPCGNGKEWYYYEPNDAQYLTITTGEHRFLDYPTGYKYFDEVDTAKEYPFSGYFTSIPEGTFASRFPGKSIAVGNKSMFMHMVTGADICVECFARNLYNQGTMAVIHRDDKL
;
A
#
# COMPACT_ATOMS: atom_id res chain seq x y z
N MET A 1 18.26 -4.62 -14.91
CA MET A 1 18.25 -3.15 -14.69
C MET A 1 16.79 -2.74 -14.78
N SER A 2 16.27 -2.03 -13.77
CA SER A 2 14.87 -1.60 -13.76
C SER A 2 14.76 -0.20 -14.36
N ILE A 3 13.80 0.02 -15.25
CA ILE A 3 13.57 1.31 -15.90
C ILE A 3 12.31 1.93 -15.29
N THR A 4 12.36 3.21 -14.93
CA THR A 4 11.16 4.00 -14.60
C THR A 4 10.81 4.94 -15.74
N VAL A 5 9.53 5.06 -16.06
CA VAL A 5 8.98 6.00 -17.03
C VAL A 5 8.07 6.95 -16.26
N LEU A 6 8.41 8.24 -16.29
CA LEU A 6 7.57 9.29 -15.74
C LEU A 6 6.79 9.95 -16.88
N ASP A 7 5.49 10.13 -16.69
CA ASP A 7 4.59 10.82 -17.61
C ASP A 7 3.88 11.97 -16.88
N ALA A 8 4.20 13.20 -17.28
CA ALA A 8 3.54 14.43 -16.83
C ALA A 8 2.68 15.04 -17.96
N ARG A 9 2.00 14.18 -18.73
CA ARG A 9 1.19 14.44 -19.92
C ARG A 9 2.01 14.81 -21.16
N GLU A 10 2.34 16.10 -21.31
CA GLU A 10 3.05 16.60 -22.49
C GLU A 10 4.55 16.23 -22.47
N TRP A 11 5.01 15.64 -21.36
CA TRP A 11 6.39 15.28 -21.14
C TRP A 11 6.50 13.86 -20.59
N GLN A 12 7.34 13.04 -21.23
CA GLN A 12 7.71 11.72 -20.76
C GLN A 12 9.24 11.59 -20.69
N THR A 13 9.74 10.90 -19.66
CA THR A 13 11.16 10.53 -19.57
C THR A 13 11.34 9.11 -19.08
N ALA A 14 12.38 8.43 -19.57
CA ALA A 14 12.81 7.13 -19.07
C ALA A 14 14.11 7.29 -18.27
N LEU A 15 14.15 6.72 -17.07
CA LEU A 15 15.26 6.82 -16.12
C LEU A 15 15.62 5.43 -15.60
N ASP A 16 16.86 5.25 -15.16
CA ASP A 16 17.22 4.12 -14.31
C ASP A 16 16.53 4.28 -12.96
N LEU A 17 15.81 3.26 -12.50
CA LEU A 17 15.05 3.35 -11.26
C LEU A 17 15.97 3.55 -10.04
N ARG A 18 17.16 2.94 -10.04
CA ARG A 18 18.07 2.92 -8.89
C ARG A 18 18.84 4.24 -8.76
N THR A 19 19.34 4.79 -9.86
CA THR A 19 20.17 6.02 -9.84
C THR A 19 19.37 7.29 -10.15
N GLY A 20 18.24 7.16 -10.85
CA GLY A 20 17.45 8.27 -11.36
C GLY A 20 18.06 8.98 -12.57
N GLU A 21 19.17 8.47 -13.10
CA GLU A 21 19.80 9.00 -14.32
C GLU A 21 19.00 8.64 -15.56
N LYS A 22 19.13 9.43 -16.61
CA LYS A 22 18.44 9.18 -17.88
C LYS A 22 18.88 7.83 -18.46
N ALA A 23 17.90 6.97 -18.76
CA ALA A 23 18.14 5.70 -19.43
C ALA A 23 17.92 5.87 -20.94
N GLU A 24 18.71 5.18 -21.77
CA GLU A 24 18.47 5.08 -23.22
C GLU A 24 17.39 4.00 -23.48
N PRO A 25 16.16 4.39 -23.88
CA PRO A 25 15.07 3.43 -24.01
C PRO A 25 15.19 2.68 -25.35
N ALA A 26 15.85 1.52 -25.34
CA ALA A 26 16.08 0.73 -26.57
C ALA A 26 15.16 -0.50 -26.71
N ARG A 27 14.18 -0.70 -25.82
CA ARG A 27 13.45 -1.98 -25.70
C ARG A 27 11.95 -1.83 -26.04
N PRO A 28 11.34 -2.79 -26.78
CA PRO A 28 9.93 -2.72 -27.18
C PRO A 28 8.94 -2.52 -26.02
N ILE A 29 9.22 -3.12 -24.85
CA ILE A 29 8.38 -2.99 -23.65
C ILE A 29 8.29 -1.55 -23.14
N VAL A 30 9.36 -0.75 -23.31
CA VAL A 30 9.37 0.66 -22.88
C VAL A 30 8.42 1.48 -23.74
N GLU A 31 8.36 1.22 -25.05
CA GLU A 31 7.42 1.91 -25.94
C GLU A 31 5.96 1.49 -25.68
N ILE A 32 5.71 0.20 -25.41
CA ILE A 32 4.38 -0.26 -24.96
C ILE A 32 3.94 0.53 -23.73
N VAL A 33 4.80 0.61 -22.71
CA VAL A 33 4.49 1.33 -21.47
C VAL A 33 4.27 2.81 -21.73
N LYS A 34 5.16 3.47 -22.48
CA LYS A 34 5.01 4.90 -22.81
C LYS A 34 3.72 5.20 -23.57
N ASP A 35 3.31 4.32 -24.48
CA ASP A 35 2.05 4.46 -25.23
C ASP A 35 0.83 4.32 -24.31
N VAL A 36 0.85 3.35 -23.40
CA VAL A 36 -0.20 3.17 -22.37
C VAL A 36 -0.30 4.41 -21.50
N LEU A 37 0.81 4.91 -20.95
CA LEU A 37 0.81 6.10 -20.09
C LEU A 37 0.22 7.33 -20.81
N ARG A 38 0.58 7.53 -22.08
CA ARG A 38 0.03 8.63 -22.91
C ARG A 38 -1.47 8.55 -23.11
N ARG A 39 -2.04 7.34 -23.23
CA ARG A 39 -3.48 7.13 -23.41
C ARG A 39 -4.27 7.29 -22.12
N HIS A 40 -3.65 7.03 -20.97
CA HIS A 40 -4.31 6.98 -19.67
C HIS A 40 -3.65 7.96 -18.67
N PRO A 41 -3.85 9.28 -18.83
CA PRO A 41 -3.39 10.24 -17.83
C PRO A 41 -4.14 10.05 -16.51
N TYR A 42 -3.43 10.03 -15.38
CA TYR A 42 -4.06 9.84 -14.08
C TYR A 42 -4.99 11.04 -13.73
N PRO A 43 -6.25 10.81 -13.33
CA PRO A 43 -7.18 11.90 -13.04
C PRO A 43 -6.97 12.52 -11.65
N GLY A 44 -6.55 11.74 -10.64
CA GLY A 44 -6.31 12.21 -9.27
C GLY A 44 -6.87 11.26 -8.21
N ASP A 45 -6.33 11.32 -6.98
CA ASP A 45 -6.64 10.36 -5.90
C ASP A 45 -8.09 10.39 -5.40
N MET A 46 -8.74 11.55 -5.51
CA MET A 46 -10.15 11.74 -5.12
C MET A 46 -11.07 11.92 -6.33
N ASP A 47 -10.57 11.73 -7.56
CA ASP A 47 -11.39 11.83 -8.75
C ASP A 47 -12.28 10.57 -8.90
N PRO A 48 -13.58 10.69 -9.19
CA PRO A 48 -14.46 9.54 -9.38
C PRO A 48 -14.00 8.57 -10.48
N GLY A 49 -13.26 9.05 -11.48
CA GLY A 49 -12.68 8.24 -12.55
C GLY A 49 -11.42 7.48 -12.16
N SER A 50 -10.93 7.60 -10.93
CA SER A 50 -9.64 7.02 -10.52
C SER A 50 -9.63 5.48 -10.52
N ASN A 51 -10.69 4.82 -10.06
CA ASN A 51 -10.78 3.35 -10.14
C ASN A 51 -10.97 2.87 -11.60
N ARG A 52 -11.74 3.62 -12.41
CA ARG A 52 -11.84 3.36 -13.85
C ARG A 52 -10.50 3.45 -14.56
N TRP A 53 -9.67 4.43 -14.20
CA TRP A 53 -8.32 4.59 -14.74
C TRP A 53 -7.44 3.35 -14.48
N VAL A 54 -7.54 2.74 -13.29
CA VAL A 54 -6.83 1.49 -12.96
C VAL A 54 -7.25 0.39 -13.93
N THR A 55 -8.56 0.18 -14.11
CA THR A 55 -9.09 -0.84 -15.01
C THR A 55 -8.71 -0.58 -16.47
N ASP A 56 -8.88 0.64 -16.98
CA ASP A 56 -8.59 0.98 -18.38
C ASP A 56 -7.09 0.80 -18.71
N THR A 57 -6.22 1.23 -17.79
CA THR A 57 -4.77 1.05 -17.90
C THR A 57 -4.37 -0.42 -17.89
N ALA A 58 -4.97 -1.22 -16.98
CA ALA A 58 -4.71 -2.65 -16.90
C ALA A 58 -5.16 -3.41 -18.16
N LEU A 59 -6.33 -3.08 -18.71
CA LEU A 59 -6.84 -3.70 -19.94
C LEU A 59 -5.93 -3.41 -21.14
N ASP A 60 -5.41 -2.18 -21.25
CA ASP A 60 -4.49 -1.80 -22.32
C ASP A 60 -3.13 -2.54 -22.20
N LEU A 61 -2.60 -2.65 -20.98
CA LEU A 61 -1.41 -3.47 -20.71
C LEU A 61 -1.64 -4.95 -21.01
N ILE A 62 -2.82 -5.50 -20.70
CA ILE A 62 -3.16 -6.89 -20.99
C ILE A 62 -3.16 -7.14 -22.50
N ASN A 63 -3.69 -6.20 -23.29
CA ASN A 63 -3.69 -6.29 -24.74
C ASN A 63 -2.27 -6.27 -25.32
N GLY A 64 -1.39 -5.42 -24.80
CA GLY A 64 -0.01 -5.27 -25.30
C GLY A 64 0.99 -6.30 -24.76
N TYR A 65 0.81 -6.77 -23.53
CA TYR A 65 1.80 -7.59 -22.81
C TYR A 65 1.33 -9.02 -22.51
N ARG A 66 0.01 -9.29 -22.50
CA ARG A 66 -0.60 -10.62 -22.27
C ARG A 66 -0.09 -11.31 -20.99
N PRO A 67 -0.21 -10.68 -19.81
CA PRO A 67 0.19 -11.27 -18.55
C PRO A 67 -0.71 -12.45 -18.16
N ARG A 68 -0.19 -13.31 -17.28
CA ARG A 68 -0.99 -14.34 -16.57
C ARG A 68 -1.32 -13.94 -15.14
N PHE A 69 -0.60 -12.99 -14.57
CA PHE A 69 -0.85 -12.43 -13.25
C PHE A 69 -1.03 -10.92 -13.33
N VAL A 70 -2.08 -10.41 -12.68
CA VAL A 70 -2.37 -8.97 -12.60
C VAL A 70 -2.54 -8.60 -11.13
N PHE A 71 -1.93 -7.51 -10.70
CA PHE A 71 -2.18 -6.90 -9.40
C PHE A 71 -2.94 -5.59 -9.62
N LEU A 72 -4.11 -5.41 -9.00
CA LEU A 72 -4.89 -4.18 -9.08
C LEU A 72 -5.06 -3.57 -7.68
N THR A 73 -4.91 -2.26 -7.57
CA THR A 73 -5.30 -1.51 -6.38
C THR A 73 -6.37 -0.49 -6.72
N TYR A 74 -7.54 -0.63 -6.11
CA TYR A 74 -8.60 0.37 -6.12
C TYR A 74 -8.59 1.08 -4.76
N ALA A 75 -8.18 2.35 -4.74
CA ALA A 75 -8.01 3.14 -3.51
C ALA A 75 -8.80 4.46 -3.51
N ALA A 76 -9.54 4.80 -4.57
CA ALA A 76 -10.27 6.05 -4.67
C ALA A 76 -11.30 6.23 -3.54
N GLN A 77 -12.01 5.15 -3.19
CA GLN A 77 -12.97 5.11 -2.10
C GLN A 77 -12.31 5.35 -0.73
N TYR A 78 -11.10 4.84 -0.51
CA TYR A 78 -10.34 5.06 0.71
C TYR A 78 -9.94 6.54 0.85
N PHE A 79 -9.35 7.15 -0.18
CA PHE A 79 -8.96 8.55 -0.14
C PHE A 79 -10.17 9.48 0.01
N SER A 80 -11.24 9.20 -0.71
CA SER A 80 -12.48 9.98 -0.65
C SER A 80 -13.10 9.93 0.74
N THR A 81 -13.21 8.73 1.33
CA THR A 81 -13.73 8.53 2.70
C THR A 81 -12.81 9.15 3.75
N ARG A 82 -11.49 9.01 3.59
CA ARG A 82 -10.50 9.53 4.54
C ARG A 82 -10.55 11.05 4.67
N TYR A 83 -10.86 11.77 3.59
CA TYR A 83 -10.69 13.23 3.54
C TYR A 83 -11.96 14.04 3.28
N ASN A 84 -13.10 13.42 3.01
CA ASN A 84 -14.38 14.09 2.83
C ASN A 84 -15.42 13.51 3.79
N ALA A 85 -16.20 14.39 4.42
CA ALA A 85 -17.34 13.94 5.21
C ALA A 85 -18.39 13.37 4.26
N MET A 86 -18.78 12.12 4.50
CA MET A 86 -19.75 11.40 3.67
C MET A 86 -20.82 10.78 4.56
N THR A 87 -22.03 10.75 4.05
CA THR A 87 -23.11 9.92 4.58
C THR A 87 -22.82 8.44 4.35
N LYS A 88 -23.53 7.56 5.07
CA LYS A 88 -23.41 6.11 4.85
C LYS A 88 -23.78 5.73 3.41
N ILE A 89 -24.78 6.40 2.82
CA ILE A 89 -25.23 6.14 1.45
C ILE A 89 -24.13 6.47 0.44
N GLU A 90 -23.55 7.67 0.51
CA GLU A 90 -22.46 8.09 -0.39
C GLU A 90 -21.24 7.14 -0.29
N ARG A 91 -20.91 6.67 0.92
CA ARG A 91 -19.84 5.70 1.13
C ARG A 91 -20.17 4.33 0.51
N THR A 92 -21.41 3.86 0.66
CA THR A 92 -21.85 2.61 0.02
C THR A 92 -21.80 2.72 -1.51
N GLU A 93 -22.21 3.85 -2.07
CA GLU A 93 -22.17 4.10 -3.52
C GLU A 93 -20.74 4.06 -4.09
N ILE A 94 -19.80 4.80 -3.48
CA ILE A 94 -18.41 4.81 -3.98
C ILE A 94 -17.70 3.45 -3.82
N ILE A 95 -18.07 2.65 -2.82
CA ILE A 95 -17.57 1.28 -2.68
C ILE A 95 -18.19 0.39 -3.76
N ALA A 96 -19.49 0.51 -4.03
CA ALA A 96 -20.15 -0.21 -5.11
C ALA A 96 -19.53 0.09 -6.48
N ASP A 97 -19.20 1.34 -6.75
CA ASP A 97 -18.50 1.74 -7.99
C ASP A 97 -17.13 1.04 -8.13
N ALA A 98 -16.39 0.84 -7.03
CA ALA A 98 -15.14 0.09 -7.06
C ALA A 98 -15.35 -1.39 -7.43
N PHE A 99 -16.39 -2.02 -6.90
CA PHE A 99 -16.76 -3.40 -7.26
C PHE A 99 -17.25 -3.50 -8.71
N LEU A 100 -18.02 -2.52 -9.21
CA LEU A 100 -18.43 -2.49 -10.62
C LEU A 100 -17.23 -2.39 -11.56
N GLU A 101 -16.19 -1.63 -11.21
CA GLU A 101 -14.96 -1.57 -11.99
C GLU A 101 -14.17 -2.89 -11.97
N LEU A 102 -14.19 -3.62 -10.84
CA LEU A 102 -13.65 -4.96 -10.77
C LEU A 102 -14.46 -5.94 -11.64
N GLU A 103 -15.79 -5.92 -11.56
CA GLU A 103 -16.67 -6.76 -12.39
C GLU A 103 -16.40 -6.52 -13.87
N ARG A 104 -16.31 -5.24 -14.28
CA ARG A 104 -15.94 -4.87 -15.65
C ARG A 104 -14.59 -5.44 -16.07
N PHE A 105 -13.59 -5.41 -15.19
CA PHE A 105 -12.28 -6.00 -15.47
C PHE A 105 -12.37 -7.52 -15.67
N ILE A 106 -13.10 -8.22 -14.80
CA ILE A 106 -13.24 -9.69 -14.87
C ILE A 106 -14.04 -10.10 -16.10
N ASP A 107 -15.15 -9.43 -16.41
CA ASP A 107 -15.96 -9.69 -17.60
C ASP A 107 -15.15 -9.51 -18.90
N ALA A 108 -14.27 -8.49 -18.94
CA ALA A 108 -13.46 -8.20 -20.10
C ALA A 108 -12.27 -9.16 -20.28
N THR A 109 -11.77 -9.79 -19.22
CA THR A 109 -10.49 -10.52 -19.24
C THR A 109 -10.62 -12.01 -18.95
N GLY A 110 -11.67 -12.43 -18.25
CA GLY A 110 -11.85 -13.80 -17.77
C GLY A 110 -10.87 -14.22 -16.66
N PHE A 111 -10.16 -13.28 -16.04
CA PHE A 111 -9.26 -13.58 -14.93
C PHE A 111 -10.02 -14.10 -13.72
N THR A 112 -9.42 -15.03 -12.97
CA THR A 112 -9.92 -15.42 -11.64
C THR A 112 -9.48 -14.38 -10.62
N ALA A 113 -10.43 -13.79 -9.89
CA ALA A 113 -10.15 -12.75 -8.92
C ALA A 113 -9.87 -13.33 -7.52
N VAL A 114 -8.76 -12.91 -6.92
CA VAL A 114 -8.52 -12.95 -5.48
C VAL A 114 -8.64 -11.52 -4.98
N VAL A 115 -9.64 -11.21 -4.15
CA VAL A 115 -9.95 -9.83 -3.73
C VAL A 115 -9.75 -9.70 -2.23
N VAL A 116 -8.96 -8.71 -1.80
CA VAL A 116 -8.66 -8.43 -0.40
C VAL A 116 -9.12 -7.01 -0.07
N GLY A 117 -10.05 -6.87 0.87
CA GLY A 117 -10.33 -5.57 1.47
C GLY A 117 -9.26 -5.21 2.49
N THR A 118 -8.93 -3.92 2.67
CA THR A 118 -7.95 -3.51 3.69
C THR A 118 -8.56 -3.16 5.04
N GLY A 119 -9.88 -3.31 5.18
CA GLY A 119 -10.61 -3.17 6.43
C GLY A 119 -11.45 -1.89 6.54
N ASP A 120 -12.23 -1.81 7.60
CA ASP A 120 -13.20 -0.74 7.83
C ASP A 120 -12.53 0.60 8.14
N MET A 121 -13.32 1.67 8.01
CA MET A 121 -12.94 3.05 8.36
C MET A 121 -13.87 3.58 9.47
N THR A 122 -13.30 4.29 10.45
CA THR A 122 -14.03 4.92 11.57
C THR A 122 -13.83 6.43 11.57
N PRO A 123 -14.79 7.24 12.08
CA PRO A 123 -14.58 8.67 12.25
C PRO A 123 -13.38 9.01 13.12
N LEU A 124 -12.65 10.07 12.75
CA LEU A 124 -11.66 10.68 13.63
C LEU A 124 -12.37 11.47 14.73
N LEU A 125 -12.18 11.05 15.97
CA LEU A 125 -12.75 11.67 17.18
C LEU A 125 -11.83 12.74 17.76
N GLY A 126 -10.50 12.62 17.57
CA GLY A 126 -9.55 13.58 18.08
C GLY A 126 -8.09 13.19 17.85
N LEU A 127 -7.19 14.09 18.20
CA LEU A 127 -5.74 13.89 18.09
C LEU A 127 -5.10 13.77 19.47
N ILE A 128 -4.15 12.84 19.59
CA ILE A 128 -3.25 12.72 20.74
C ILE A 128 -2.05 13.58 20.44
N ASP A 129 -1.87 14.65 21.20
CA ASP A 129 -0.75 15.55 20.98
C ASP A 129 0.54 15.00 21.57
N ALA A 130 1.44 14.54 20.70
CA ALA A 130 2.75 14.03 21.06
C ALA A 130 3.88 14.99 20.63
N THR A 131 3.58 16.25 20.26
CA THR A 131 4.61 17.23 19.90
C THR A 131 5.32 17.85 21.09
N GLY A 132 4.74 17.72 22.29
CA GLY A 132 5.23 18.33 23.53
C GLY A 132 6.05 17.40 24.43
N VAL A 133 6.38 16.19 23.97
CA VAL A 133 7.26 15.27 24.69
C VAL A 133 8.71 15.74 24.61
N ASP A 134 9.53 15.42 25.61
CA ASP A 134 10.96 15.74 25.62
C ASP A 134 11.72 14.92 24.57
N GLY A 135 11.33 13.65 24.38
CA GLY A 135 11.85 12.77 23.35
C GLY A 135 11.34 13.11 21.94
N LEU A 136 11.41 12.12 21.05
CA LEU A 136 10.90 12.26 19.68
C LEU A 136 9.78 11.25 19.40
N ALA A 137 8.58 11.76 19.16
CA ALA A 137 7.47 10.99 18.61
C ALA A 137 7.43 11.09 17.08
N VAL A 138 7.30 9.96 16.40
CA VAL A 138 7.25 9.87 14.94
C VAL A 138 6.00 9.09 14.52
N SER A 139 5.11 9.74 13.76
CA SER A 139 4.02 9.08 13.05
C SER A 139 4.13 9.44 11.58
N THR A 140 3.93 8.46 10.69
CA THR A 140 3.66 8.79 9.30
C THR A 140 2.22 9.30 9.22
N HIS A 141 1.92 10.23 8.31
CA HIS A 141 0.54 10.70 8.13
C HIS A 141 -0.39 9.64 7.53
N TRP A 142 0.18 8.54 7.03
CA TRP A 142 -0.55 7.38 6.53
C TRP A 142 -0.92 6.43 7.67
N SER A 143 -0.10 6.39 8.73
CA SER A 143 -0.43 5.75 10.00
C SER A 143 -1.44 6.60 10.77
N ALA A 144 -2.54 6.02 11.22
CA ALA A 144 -3.46 6.72 12.12
C ALA A 144 -3.22 6.28 13.56
N ARG A 145 -3.08 4.97 13.79
CA ARG A 145 -3.05 4.39 15.14
C ARG A 145 -1.69 4.35 15.80
N TYR A 146 -0.62 4.23 15.03
CA TYR A 146 0.70 3.88 15.55
C TYR A 146 1.68 5.05 15.44
N ALA A 147 2.42 5.30 16.51
CA ALA A 147 3.53 6.25 16.52
C ALA A 147 4.74 5.67 17.24
N GLY A 148 5.93 5.83 16.67
CA GLY A 148 7.19 5.48 17.32
C GLY A 148 7.59 6.55 18.32
N LEU A 149 8.24 6.14 19.41
CA LEU A 149 8.77 7.01 20.44
C LEU A 149 10.25 6.68 20.67
N TYR A 150 11.09 7.70 20.61
CA TYR A 150 12.54 7.63 20.73
C TYR A 150 13.01 8.49 21.89
N GLU A 151 13.95 7.97 22.67
CA GLU A 151 14.59 8.67 23.78
C GLU A 151 13.60 9.40 24.73
N PRO A 152 12.46 8.80 25.14
CA PRO A 152 11.51 9.49 25.99
C PRO A 152 12.06 9.72 27.40
N SER A 153 11.71 10.87 28.00
CA SER A 153 11.97 11.10 29.41
C SER A 153 11.07 10.21 30.29
N GLN A 154 11.42 10.07 31.58
CA GLN A 154 10.54 9.36 32.52
C GLN A 154 9.20 10.07 32.71
N ASP A 155 9.17 11.40 32.52
CA ASP A 155 7.95 12.17 32.62
C ASP A 155 7.10 12.05 31.35
N ASP A 156 7.72 11.94 30.16
CA ASP A 156 7.02 11.57 28.92
C ASP A 156 6.26 10.25 29.08
N LEU A 157 6.93 9.21 29.57
CA LEU A 157 6.31 7.89 29.77
C LEU A 157 5.17 7.95 30.78
N LYS A 158 5.31 8.72 31.88
CA LYS A 158 4.21 8.90 32.86
C LYS A 158 3.03 9.64 32.26
N LEU A 159 3.29 10.69 31.47
CA LEU A 159 2.26 11.48 30.80
C LEU A 159 1.48 10.62 29.81
N LEU A 160 2.19 9.92 28.92
CA LEU A 160 1.60 9.11 27.86
C LEU A 160 0.85 7.89 28.41
N ASN A 161 1.37 7.21 29.43
CA ASN A 161 0.67 6.08 30.07
C ASN A 161 -0.64 6.50 30.77
N LYS A 162 -0.77 7.76 31.18
CA LYS A 162 -1.99 8.30 31.79
C LYS A 162 -2.93 8.96 30.77
N HIS A 163 -2.50 9.10 29.52
CA HIS A 163 -3.28 9.79 28.51
C HIS A 163 -4.54 8.97 28.17
N PRO A 164 -5.76 9.54 28.26
CA PRO A 164 -7.01 8.77 28.16
C PRO A 164 -7.22 8.08 26.81
N HIS A 165 -6.52 8.55 25.78
CA HIS A 165 -6.64 8.05 24.40
C HIS A 165 -5.43 7.25 23.93
N VAL A 166 -4.38 7.12 24.74
CA VAL A 166 -3.32 6.13 24.48
C VAL A 166 -3.82 4.79 25.01
N GLU A 167 -3.87 3.79 24.12
CA GLU A 167 -4.31 2.44 24.47
C GLU A 167 -3.18 1.65 25.11
N ARG A 168 -1.98 1.72 24.52
CA ARG A 168 -0.82 0.94 24.94
C ARG A 168 0.47 1.60 24.48
N ILE A 169 1.55 1.39 25.25
CA ILE A 169 2.93 1.68 24.86
C ILE A 169 3.69 0.36 24.87
N VAL A 170 4.19 -0.07 23.71
CA VAL A 170 4.83 -1.39 23.52
C VAL A 170 6.34 -1.21 23.40
N PRO A 171 7.16 -1.87 24.23
CA PRO A 171 8.62 -1.76 24.14
C PRO A 171 9.17 -2.48 22.90
N ARG A 172 10.31 -2.00 22.38
CA ARG A 172 11.04 -2.59 21.24
C ARG A 172 11.22 -4.10 21.36
N SER A 173 11.56 -4.59 22.55
CA SER A 173 11.78 -6.02 22.80
C SER A 173 10.54 -6.87 22.51
N GLU A 174 9.35 -6.37 22.83
CA GLU A 174 8.09 -7.07 22.54
C GLU A 174 7.80 -7.08 21.03
N ILE A 175 8.07 -5.96 20.34
CA ILE A 175 7.91 -5.86 18.87
C ILE A 175 8.83 -6.85 18.16
N LEU A 176 10.11 -6.90 18.57
CA LEU A 176 11.08 -7.83 18.01
C LEU A 176 10.69 -9.28 18.29
N SER A 177 10.17 -9.58 19.48
CA SER A 177 9.67 -10.92 19.81
C SER A 177 8.47 -11.32 18.94
N LEU A 178 7.53 -10.39 18.70
CA LEU A 178 6.31 -10.65 17.93
C LEU A 178 6.61 -10.99 16.46
N PHE A 179 7.59 -10.30 15.87
CA PHE A 179 7.96 -10.43 14.46
C PHE A 179 9.25 -11.21 14.19
N GLY A 180 9.91 -11.74 15.23
CA GLY A 180 11.13 -12.54 15.08
C GLY A 180 12.33 -11.72 14.60
N GLY A 181 12.50 -10.49 15.10
CA GLY A 181 13.48 -9.53 14.60
C GLY A 181 14.93 -9.80 15.00
N THR A 182 15.85 -9.37 14.13
CA THR A 182 17.31 -9.45 14.36
C THR A 182 17.87 -8.18 15.02
N PRO A 183 19.11 -8.23 15.58
CA PRO A 183 19.78 -7.04 16.10
C PRO A 183 19.92 -5.89 15.09
N GLU A 184 20.12 -6.20 13.81
CA GLU A 184 20.23 -5.21 12.73
C GLU A 184 18.88 -4.53 12.49
N GLN A 185 17.79 -5.30 12.44
CA GLN A 185 16.44 -4.76 12.29
C GLN A 185 16.02 -3.90 13.50
N ALA A 186 16.48 -4.26 14.70
CA ALA A 186 16.21 -3.52 15.93
C ALA A 186 16.65 -2.05 15.88
N LEU A 187 17.64 -1.71 15.04
CA LEU A 187 18.12 -0.34 14.85
C LEU A 187 17.06 0.57 14.22
N ARG A 188 16.17 0.02 13.38
CA ARG A 188 15.06 0.76 12.76
C ARG A 188 13.84 0.85 13.67
N VAL A 189 13.63 -0.14 14.55
CA VAL A 189 12.45 -0.21 15.41
C VAL A 189 12.50 0.89 16.49
N PRO A 190 11.42 1.65 16.72
CA PRO A 190 11.38 2.62 17.81
C PRO A 190 11.61 1.97 19.18
N GLU A 191 12.06 2.74 20.17
CA GLU A 191 12.22 2.22 21.54
C GLU A 191 10.89 1.79 22.13
N TYR A 192 9.84 2.55 21.81
CA TYR A 192 8.46 2.19 22.08
C TYR A 192 7.57 2.47 20.87
N LEU A 193 6.58 1.62 20.65
CA LEU A 193 5.47 1.89 19.74
C LEU A 193 4.24 2.26 20.57
N MET A 194 3.77 3.49 20.40
CA MET A 194 2.53 3.97 21.00
C MET A 194 1.35 3.59 20.11
N ILE A 195 0.26 3.19 20.76
CA ILE A 195 -0.98 2.74 20.12
C ILE A 195 -2.12 3.64 20.59
N ALA A 196 -2.79 4.32 19.67
CA ALA A 196 -3.96 5.14 19.96
C ALA A 196 -5.22 4.27 20.09
N ARG A 197 -6.16 4.65 20.96
CA ARG A 197 -7.51 4.04 20.98
C ARG A 197 -8.24 4.27 19.67
N THR A 198 -9.18 3.40 19.32
CA THR A 198 -10.04 3.54 18.13
C THR A 198 -10.64 4.94 18.03
N GLY A 199 -10.57 5.54 16.83
CA GLY A 199 -11.04 6.90 16.56
C GLY A 199 -10.04 8.01 16.91
N TYR A 200 -8.87 7.72 17.47
CA TYR A 200 -7.85 8.70 17.77
C TYR A 200 -6.59 8.47 16.93
N ALA A 201 -5.89 9.56 16.61
CA ALA A 201 -4.61 9.50 15.89
C ALA A 201 -3.55 10.37 16.57
N PHE A 202 -2.26 10.02 16.39
CA PHE A 202 -1.17 10.81 16.94
C PHE A 202 -0.89 12.05 16.09
N ARG A 203 -0.73 13.19 16.75
CA ARG A 203 -0.12 14.39 16.18
C ARG A 203 1.34 14.43 16.62
N THR A 204 2.24 14.30 15.66
CA THR A 204 3.69 14.38 15.87
C THR A 204 4.27 15.56 15.09
N ILE A 205 5.56 15.84 15.26
CA ILE A 205 6.26 16.83 14.45
C ILE A 205 6.41 16.23 13.04
N SER A 206 5.53 16.61 12.13
CA SER A 206 5.52 16.12 10.75
C SER A 206 5.04 17.21 9.79
N GLY A 207 5.12 16.95 8.48
CA GLY A 207 4.77 17.93 7.45
C GLY A 207 3.30 18.39 7.51
N ALA A 208 2.99 19.57 6.99
CA ALA A 208 1.60 20.01 6.86
C ALA A 208 0.85 19.10 5.86
N MET A 209 -0.19 18.40 6.34
CA MET A 209 -1.07 17.57 5.51
C MET A 209 -2.54 17.81 5.86
N LYS A 210 -3.44 17.45 4.92
CA LYS A 210 -4.89 17.50 5.14
C LYS A 210 -5.26 16.60 6.32
N THR A 211 -6.02 17.13 7.27
CA THR A 211 -6.53 16.34 8.40
C THR A 211 -7.57 15.35 7.90
N PRO A 212 -7.46 14.04 8.25
CA PRO A 212 -8.47 13.07 7.88
C PRO A 212 -9.76 13.28 8.69
N VAL A 213 -10.90 12.97 8.10
CA VAL A 213 -12.21 12.90 8.78
C VAL A 213 -12.55 11.45 9.18
N MET A 214 -11.96 10.48 8.47
CA MET A 214 -12.05 9.05 8.76
C MET A 214 -10.64 8.45 8.79
N ILE A 215 -10.42 7.48 9.66
CA ILE A 215 -9.17 6.73 9.79
C ILE A 215 -9.44 5.23 9.74
N PRO A 216 -8.44 4.38 9.43
CA PRO A 216 -8.60 2.93 9.54
C PRO A 216 -9.15 2.52 10.91
N SER A 217 -10.13 1.61 10.90
CA SER A 217 -10.71 1.00 12.09
C SER A 217 -9.76 -0.04 12.73
N SER A 218 -10.22 -0.68 13.80
CA SER A 218 -9.51 -1.80 14.44
C SER A 218 -9.66 -3.11 13.67
N ASN A 219 -8.95 -3.17 12.55
CA ASN A 219 -9.07 -4.20 11.52
C ASN A 219 -8.17 -5.41 11.82
N PHE A 220 -8.42 -6.15 12.91
CA PHE A 220 -7.73 -7.43 13.18
C PHE A 220 -8.05 -8.51 12.13
N THR A 221 -9.22 -8.39 11.52
CA THR A 221 -9.66 -9.23 10.40
C THR A 221 -10.12 -8.35 9.25
N VAL A 222 -9.92 -8.82 8.02
CA VAL A 222 -10.36 -8.15 6.80
C VAL A 222 -11.10 -9.13 5.88
N PRO A 223 -12.01 -8.65 5.02
CA PRO A 223 -12.70 -9.50 4.06
C PRO A 223 -11.75 -9.98 2.95
N VAL A 224 -11.79 -11.27 2.65
CA VAL A 224 -11.09 -11.84 1.51
C VAL A 224 -12.03 -12.72 0.69
N HIS A 225 -12.08 -12.47 -0.62
CA HIS A 225 -12.70 -13.35 -1.61
C HIS A 225 -11.62 -14.16 -2.31
N THR A 226 -11.69 -15.48 -2.14
CA THR A 226 -10.80 -16.45 -2.79
C THR A 226 -11.61 -17.65 -3.29
N PRO A 227 -11.89 -17.76 -4.60
CA PRO A 227 -12.60 -18.91 -5.15
C PRO A 227 -11.92 -20.23 -4.75
N GLY A 228 -12.67 -21.13 -4.13
CA GLY A 228 -12.18 -22.47 -3.75
C GLY A 228 -11.24 -22.54 -2.54
N HIS A 229 -10.91 -21.42 -1.89
CA HIS A 229 -9.97 -21.37 -0.76
C HIS A 229 -10.55 -20.58 0.41
N ILE A 230 -10.05 -20.83 1.63
CA ILE A 230 -10.45 -20.13 2.86
C ILE A 230 -9.17 -19.71 3.61
N PRO A 231 -8.60 -18.54 3.31
CA PRO A 231 -7.42 -18.04 4.00
C PRO A 231 -7.74 -17.75 5.47
N GLN A 232 -6.81 -18.10 6.36
CA GLN A 232 -6.90 -17.78 7.79
C GLN A 232 -6.18 -16.48 8.11
N ALA A 233 -5.10 -16.17 7.39
CA ALA A 233 -4.33 -14.94 7.54
C ALA A 233 -3.83 -14.41 6.19
N LEU A 234 -3.48 -13.12 6.13
CA LEU A 234 -2.95 -12.50 4.90
C LEU A 234 -1.71 -13.19 4.35
N THR A 235 -0.94 -13.87 5.21
CA THR A 235 0.21 -14.69 4.82
C THR A 235 -0.15 -15.86 3.92
N ASP A 236 -1.40 -16.35 3.98
CA ASP A 236 -1.86 -17.50 3.19
C ASP A 236 -2.11 -17.13 1.72
N ILE A 237 -2.29 -15.84 1.42
CA ILE A 237 -2.68 -15.36 0.09
C ILE A 237 -1.65 -15.71 -0.97
N LYS A 238 -0.34 -15.62 -0.65
CA LYS A 238 0.71 -16.01 -1.59
C LYS A 238 0.57 -17.45 -2.07
N ASN A 239 0.34 -18.39 -1.16
CA ASN A 239 0.19 -19.80 -1.53
C ASN A 239 -1.07 -20.03 -2.37
N ILE A 240 -2.17 -19.35 -2.04
CA ILE A 240 -3.41 -19.39 -2.84
C ILE A 240 -3.17 -18.88 -4.27
N LEU A 241 -2.37 -17.82 -4.43
CA LEU A 241 -1.99 -17.31 -5.75
C LEU A 241 -1.13 -18.31 -6.52
N GLU A 242 -0.14 -18.92 -5.85
CA GLU A 242 0.74 -19.95 -6.42
C GLU A 242 -0.07 -21.14 -6.93
N GLU A 243 -1.02 -21.64 -6.14
CA GLU A 243 -1.91 -22.76 -6.49
C GLU A 243 -2.86 -22.37 -7.64
N SER A 244 -3.50 -21.21 -7.56
CA SER A 244 -4.49 -20.76 -8.57
C SER A 244 -3.86 -20.50 -9.94
N LEU A 245 -2.61 -20.02 -9.99
CA LEU A 245 -1.89 -19.74 -11.23
C LEU A 245 -1.37 -20.98 -11.94
N ILE A 246 -1.50 -22.18 -11.36
CA ILE A 246 -1.24 -23.44 -12.06
C ILE A 246 -2.24 -23.58 -13.22
N GLU A 247 -3.52 -23.30 -12.97
CA GLU A 247 -4.61 -23.59 -13.91
C GLU A 247 -5.24 -22.32 -14.51
N HIS A 248 -5.12 -21.18 -13.84
CA HIS A 248 -5.84 -19.96 -14.22
C HIS A 248 -4.92 -18.79 -14.55
N GLN A 249 -5.50 -17.74 -15.14
CA GLN A 249 -4.96 -16.39 -15.06
C GLN A 249 -5.58 -15.72 -13.84
N VAL A 250 -4.76 -15.09 -13.01
CA VAL A 250 -5.21 -14.63 -11.67
C VAL A 250 -4.98 -13.14 -11.51
N ALA A 251 -5.99 -12.46 -10.99
CA ALA A 251 -5.91 -11.07 -10.58
C ALA A 251 -5.95 -11.00 -9.05
N LEU A 252 -4.88 -10.50 -8.42
CA LEU A 252 -4.92 -10.08 -7.02
C LEU A 252 -5.41 -8.62 -6.97
N VAL A 253 -6.50 -8.39 -6.28
CA VAL A 253 -7.18 -7.08 -6.24
C VAL A 253 -7.26 -6.59 -4.81
N ILE A 254 -6.74 -5.40 -4.56
CA ILE A 254 -6.81 -4.74 -3.26
C ILE A 254 -7.89 -3.66 -3.30
N MET A 255 -8.88 -3.80 -2.43
CA MET A 255 -9.97 -2.84 -2.20
C MET A 255 -9.65 -2.04 -0.94
N GLU A 256 -9.00 -0.89 -1.08
CA GLU A 256 -8.62 -0.11 0.10
C GLU A 256 -9.82 0.50 0.82
N GLY A 257 -9.81 0.48 2.16
CA GLY A 257 -10.87 1.07 2.99
C GLY A 257 -12.21 0.34 2.92
N VAL A 258 -12.21 -0.91 2.43
CA VAL A 258 -13.37 -1.79 2.42
C VAL A 258 -13.18 -2.88 3.47
N GLY A 259 -14.04 -2.89 4.49
CA GLY A 259 -14.06 -3.92 5.53
C GLY A 259 -15.25 -4.86 5.43
N LEU A 260 -15.46 -5.67 6.46
CA LEU A 260 -16.35 -6.84 6.40
C LEU A 260 -17.82 -6.45 6.10
N GLU A 261 -18.28 -5.31 6.63
CA GLU A 261 -19.68 -4.90 6.46
C GLU A 261 -19.97 -4.35 5.06
N ASP A 262 -18.98 -3.71 4.42
CA ASP A 262 -19.14 -3.03 3.13
C ASP A 262 -18.64 -3.88 1.94
N PHE A 263 -18.12 -5.09 2.18
CA PHE A 263 -17.58 -5.96 1.13
C PHE A 263 -18.68 -6.72 0.39
N LEU A 264 -18.85 -6.42 -0.90
CA LEU A 264 -20.05 -6.82 -1.67
C LEU A 264 -20.02 -8.26 -2.19
N TRP A 265 -18.84 -8.84 -2.39
CA TRP A 265 -18.70 -10.20 -2.89
C TRP A 265 -18.70 -11.23 -1.74
N PRO A 266 -19.00 -12.52 -2.02
CA PRO A 266 -18.85 -13.58 -1.03
C PRO A 266 -17.41 -13.59 -0.48
N HIS A 267 -17.26 -13.52 0.84
CA HIS A 267 -15.95 -13.38 1.44
C HIS A 267 -15.85 -14.14 2.76
N THR A 268 -14.60 -14.36 3.19
CA THR A 268 -14.26 -14.95 4.48
C THR A 268 -13.45 -13.94 5.30
N PRO A 269 -13.69 -13.83 6.62
CA PRO A 269 -12.82 -13.07 7.50
C PRO A 269 -11.42 -13.68 7.53
N CYS A 270 -10.40 -12.84 7.30
CA CYS A 270 -9.00 -13.24 7.23
C CYS A 270 -8.17 -12.40 8.19
N GLY A 271 -7.27 -13.01 8.96
CA GLY A 271 -6.41 -12.32 9.93
C GLY A 271 -5.46 -11.32 9.28
N ASN A 272 -5.49 -10.08 9.75
CA ASN A 272 -4.74 -8.92 9.23
C ASN A 272 -3.61 -8.48 10.18
N GLY A 273 -2.99 -9.40 10.91
CA GLY A 273 -2.00 -9.03 11.91
C GLY A 273 -1.51 -10.18 12.77
N LYS A 274 -0.90 -9.84 13.90
CA LYS A 274 -0.43 -10.78 14.93
C LYS A 274 -0.75 -10.24 16.33
N GLU A 275 -1.38 -11.06 17.15
CA GLU A 275 -1.69 -10.74 18.55
C GLU A 275 -2.36 -9.37 18.71
N TRP A 276 -1.64 -8.37 19.24
CA TRP A 276 -2.15 -7.01 19.46
C TRP A 276 -1.99 -6.08 18.26
N TYR A 277 -1.18 -6.46 17.28
CA TYR A 277 -0.87 -5.67 16.09
C TYR A 277 -1.77 -6.05 14.93
N TYR A 278 -2.28 -5.05 14.20
CA TYR A 278 -2.94 -5.23 12.91
C TYR A 278 -2.39 -4.23 11.90
N TYR A 279 -2.39 -4.60 10.63
CA TYR A 279 -1.92 -3.71 9.57
C TYR A 279 -2.96 -2.63 9.26
N GLU A 280 -2.50 -1.39 9.18
CA GLU A 280 -3.19 -0.33 8.43
C GLU A 280 -2.88 -0.49 6.93
N PRO A 281 -3.66 0.13 6.01
CA PRO A 281 -3.43 0.05 4.57
C PRO A 281 -2.14 0.76 4.14
N ASN A 282 -1.02 0.10 4.39
CA ASN A 282 0.34 0.55 4.13
C ASN A 282 1.16 -0.55 3.44
N ASP A 283 2.39 -0.22 3.09
CA ASP A 283 3.37 -1.13 2.50
C ASP A 283 3.52 -2.46 3.25
N ALA A 284 3.55 -2.44 4.59
CA ALA A 284 3.73 -3.66 5.38
C ALA A 284 2.55 -4.63 5.20
N GLN A 285 1.32 -4.12 5.04
CA GLN A 285 0.16 -4.96 4.71
C GLN A 285 0.34 -5.62 3.33
N TYR A 286 0.69 -4.81 2.33
CA TYR A 286 0.86 -5.28 0.95
C TYR A 286 2.00 -6.28 0.83
N LEU A 287 3.14 -6.00 1.45
CA LEU A 287 4.27 -6.92 1.49
C LEU A 287 3.92 -8.21 2.22
N THR A 288 3.08 -8.16 3.25
CA THR A 288 2.62 -9.39 3.92
C THR A 288 1.78 -10.25 3.00
N ILE A 289 0.88 -9.64 2.23
CA ILE A 289 0.05 -10.32 1.22
C ILE A 289 0.93 -10.94 0.13
N THR A 290 1.88 -10.18 -0.42
CA THR A 290 2.63 -10.59 -1.60
C THR A 290 3.81 -11.49 -1.28
N THR A 291 4.41 -11.40 -0.08
CA THR A 291 5.52 -12.28 0.32
C THR A 291 5.06 -13.52 1.08
N GLY A 292 3.83 -13.51 1.61
CA GLY A 292 3.33 -14.56 2.50
C GLY A 292 3.97 -14.53 3.90
N GLU A 293 4.70 -13.47 4.23
CA GLU A 293 5.48 -13.33 5.46
C GLU A 293 5.21 -11.99 6.14
N HIS A 294 5.26 -11.92 7.46
CA HIS A 294 5.11 -10.64 8.15
C HIS A 294 6.34 -9.74 7.94
N ARG A 295 6.21 -8.72 7.08
CA ARG A 295 7.31 -7.81 6.70
C ARG A 295 7.33 -6.48 7.46
N PHE A 296 6.75 -6.44 8.66
CA PHE A 296 6.69 -5.22 9.49
C PHE A 296 8.08 -4.62 9.75
N LEU A 297 9.10 -5.47 9.94
CA LEU A 297 10.45 -5.04 10.32
C LEU A 297 11.28 -4.43 9.19
N ASP A 298 10.80 -4.48 7.93
CA ASP A 298 11.50 -3.86 6.81
C ASP A 298 11.52 -2.33 6.93
N TYR A 299 10.34 -1.78 7.19
CA TYR A 299 10.09 -0.34 7.40
C TYR A 299 9.07 -0.19 8.54
N PRO A 300 9.50 -0.37 9.81
CA PRO A 300 8.60 -0.39 10.96
C PRO A 300 7.75 0.87 11.07
N THR A 301 6.47 0.74 11.41
CA THR A 301 5.65 1.94 11.63
C THR A 301 6.23 2.80 12.74
N GLY A 302 6.32 4.11 12.50
CA GLY A 302 6.91 5.05 13.44
C GLY A 302 8.44 5.09 13.44
N TYR A 303 9.12 4.48 12.45
CA TYR A 303 10.56 4.60 12.34
C TYR A 303 11.02 5.98 11.85
N LYS A 304 12.26 6.37 12.20
CA LYS A 304 12.91 7.62 11.74
C LYS A 304 13.33 7.56 10.26
N TYR A 305 12.35 7.49 9.36
CA TYR A 305 12.59 7.35 7.92
C TYR A 305 13.49 8.44 7.32
N PHE A 306 13.52 9.63 7.92
CA PHE A 306 14.34 10.76 7.48
C PHE A 306 15.84 10.57 7.77
N ASP A 307 16.23 9.69 8.70
CA ASP A 307 17.64 9.36 8.93
C ASP A 307 18.23 8.58 7.73
N GLU A 308 17.38 8.00 6.88
CA GLU A 308 17.77 7.25 5.69
C GLU A 308 17.61 8.06 4.38
N VAL A 309 17.25 9.35 4.48
CA VAL A 309 17.15 10.24 3.32
C VAL A 309 18.48 10.96 3.14
N ASP A 310 19.25 10.53 2.13
CA ASP A 310 20.52 11.13 1.71
C ASP A 310 20.45 11.51 0.20
N THR A 311 21.26 12.48 -0.21
CA THR A 311 21.62 12.77 -1.61
C THR A 311 22.14 11.56 -2.39
N ALA A 312 22.77 10.59 -1.73
CA ALA A 312 23.22 9.33 -2.35
C ALA A 312 22.15 8.23 -2.34
N LYS A 313 20.89 8.56 -2.02
CA LYS A 313 19.80 7.60 -1.94
C LYS A 313 19.59 6.88 -3.26
N GLU A 314 19.72 5.56 -3.21
CA GLU A 314 19.24 4.68 -4.26
C GLU A 314 17.71 4.68 -4.29
N TYR A 315 17.15 4.54 -5.49
CA TYR A 315 15.70 4.52 -5.74
C TYR A 315 15.01 5.86 -5.40
N PRO A 316 15.42 7.00 -6.00
CA PRO A 316 14.92 8.33 -5.67
C PRO A 316 13.41 8.53 -5.93
N PHE A 317 12.80 7.66 -6.73
CA PHE A 317 11.36 7.68 -7.05
C PHE A 317 10.52 6.71 -6.21
N SER A 318 11.14 5.98 -5.27
CA SER A 318 10.51 4.91 -4.49
C SER A 318 10.24 5.30 -3.03
N GLY A 319 9.85 6.56 -2.77
CA GLY A 319 9.47 7.00 -1.43
C GLY A 319 10.59 6.86 -0.41
N TYR A 320 10.34 6.15 0.70
CA TYR A 320 11.34 5.85 1.73
C TYR A 320 12.08 4.52 1.54
N PHE A 321 11.68 3.69 0.55
CA PHE A 321 12.36 2.44 0.30
C PHE A 321 13.84 2.66 -0.05
N THR A 322 14.71 1.79 0.45
CA THR A 322 16.16 1.82 0.21
C THR A 322 16.62 0.68 -0.70
N SER A 323 15.76 -0.30 -0.94
CA SER A 323 15.99 -1.44 -1.81
C SER A 323 14.65 -2.01 -2.28
N ILE A 324 14.66 -2.73 -3.41
CA ILE A 324 13.51 -3.50 -3.88
C ILE A 324 13.29 -4.69 -2.93
N PRO A 325 12.10 -4.82 -2.32
CA PRO A 325 11.79 -5.96 -1.46
C PRO A 325 11.89 -7.30 -2.20
N GLU A 326 12.53 -8.28 -1.55
CA GLU A 326 12.67 -9.63 -2.05
C GLU A 326 11.49 -10.52 -1.63
N GLY A 327 11.30 -11.65 -2.32
CA GLY A 327 10.38 -12.70 -1.89
C GLY A 327 8.90 -12.47 -2.23
N THR A 328 8.57 -11.32 -2.84
CA THR A 328 7.24 -11.04 -3.39
C THR A 328 6.90 -12.08 -4.47
N PHE A 329 5.64 -12.50 -4.50
CA PHE A 329 5.17 -13.56 -5.39
C PHE A 329 5.55 -13.31 -6.86
N ALA A 330 5.22 -12.13 -7.39
CA ALA A 330 5.40 -11.85 -8.82
C ALA A 330 6.88 -11.76 -9.24
N SER A 331 7.78 -11.44 -8.31
CA SER A 331 9.23 -11.38 -8.62
C SER A 331 9.79 -12.75 -9.05
N ARG A 332 9.20 -13.83 -8.51
CA ARG A 332 9.57 -15.23 -8.78
C ARG A 332 8.65 -15.91 -9.79
N PHE A 333 7.53 -15.28 -10.15
CA PHE A 333 6.59 -15.84 -11.11
C PHE A 333 7.25 -15.93 -12.50
N PRO A 334 7.32 -17.13 -13.13
CA PRO A 334 7.97 -17.29 -14.43
C PRO A 334 7.18 -16.67 -15.58
N GLY A 335 5.86 -16.53 -15.43
CA GLY A 335 5.00 -15.90 -16.43
C GLY A 335 5.09 -14.37 -16.42
N LYS A 336 4.46 -13.76 -17.43
CA LYS A 336 4.31 -12.30 -17.53
C LYS A 336 3.33 -11.79 -16.47
N SER A 337 3.67 -10.67 -15.84
CA SER A 337 2.92 -10.06 -14.75
C SER A 337 2.87 -8.54 -14.86
N ILE A 338 1.73 -7.95 -14.46
CA ILE A 338 1.59 -6.49 -14.37
C ILE A 338 0.99 -6.10 -13.01
N ALA A 339 1.24 -4.87 -12.59
CA ALA A 339 0.55 -4.23 -11.47
C ALA A 339 0.03 -2.85 -11.90
N VAL A 340 -1.19 -2.51 -11.53
CA VAL A 340 -1.77 -1.18 -11.76
C VAL A 340 -2.46 -0.68 -10.49
N GLY A 341 -2.16 0.53 -10.03
CA GLY A 341 -2.77 1.05 -8.81
C GLY A 341 -2.89 2.57 -8.76
N ASN A 342 -3.99 3.07 -8.22
CA ASN A 342 -4.20 4.50 -7.94
C ASN A 342 -3.75 4.89 -6.53
N LYS A 343 -2.67 4.26 -6.06
CA LYS A 343 -1.99 4.62 -4.82
C LYS A 343 -0.50 4.77 -5.10
N SER A 344 0.03 5.93 -4.75
CA SER A 344 1.28 6.39 -5.32
C SER A 344 2.54 5.84 -4.64
N MET A 345 3.61 5.76 -5.43
CA MET A 345 5.01 5.58 -5.03
C MET A 345 5.32 4.34 -4.19
N PHE A 346 4.59 3.24 -4.39
CA PHE A 346 4.94 1.98 -3.71
C PHE A 346 4.48 0.70 -4.44
N MET A 347 3.60 0.76 -5.43
CA MET A 347 3.12 -0.43 -6.16
C MET A 347 4.26 -1.23 -6.78
N HIS A 348 5.23 -0.51 -7.34
CA HIS A 348 6.45 -1.11 -7.90
C HIS A 348 7.34 -1.77 -6.83
N MET A 349 7.24 -1.34 -5.58
CA MET A 349 8.02 -1.90 -4.48
C MET A 349 7.35 -3.11 -3.83
N VAL A 350 6.02 -3.19 -3.82
CA VAL A 350 5.32 -4.22 -3.02
C VAL A 350 4.81 -5.41 -3.82
N THR A 351 4.73 -5.31 -5.15
CA THR A 351 4.15 -6.38 -5.98
C THR A 351 5.19 -7.33 -6.56
N GLY A 352 6.35 -6.80 -6.97
CA GLY A 352 7.38 -7.54 -7.72
C GLY A 352 7.00 -7.88 -9.17
N ALA A 353 5.96 -7.24 -9.73
CA ALA A 353 5.50 -7.51 -11.09
C ALA A 353 6.50 -6.99 -12.15
N ASP A 354 6.42 -7.53 -13.37
CA ASP A 354 7.34 -7.16 -14.45
C ASP A 354 7.17 -5.70 -14.87
N ILE A 355 5.91 -5.27 -15.00
CA ILE A 355 5.51 -3.88 -15.28
C ILE A 355 4.58 -3.42 -14.18
N CYS A 356 4.92 -2.32 -13.52
CA CYS A 356 4.05 -1.65 -12.55
C CYS A 356 3.67 -0.28 -13.09
N VAL A 357 2.38 0.09 -13.07
CA VAL A 357 1.90 1.43 -13.38
C VAL A 357 1.16 1.96 -12.16
N GLU A 358 1.52 3.15 -11.72
CA GLU A 358 0.87 3.78 -10.58
C GLU A 358 0.67 5.27 -10.81
N CYS A 359 -0.28 5.85 -10.08
CA CYS A 359 -0.35 7.29 -10.00
C CYS A 359 0.96 7.85 -9.46
N PHE A 360 1.39 9.01 -9.98
CA PHE A 360 2.48 9.76 -9.41
C PHE A 360 1.90 10.99 -8.71
N ALA A 361 1.53 10.82 -7.44
CA ALA A 361 0.88 11.83 -6.62
C ALA A 361 1.57 11.92 -5.26
N ARG A 362 1.80 13.14 -4.78
CA ARG A 362 2.36 13.39 -3.44
C ARG A 362 1.36 14.20 -2.63
N ASN A 363 0.90 13.67 -1.50
CA ASN A 363 -0.05 14.34 -0.62
C ASN A 363 -1.32 14.83 -1.35
N LEU A 364 -1.91 13.98 -2.19
CA LEU A 364 -3.07 14.28 -3.05
C LEU A 364 -2.80 15.28 -4.20
N TYR A 365 -1.56 15.75 -4.38
CA TYR A 365 -1.18 16.54 -5.55
C TYR A 365 -0.75 15.62 -6.67
N ASN A 366 -1.53 15.61 -7.76
CA ASN A 366 -1.27 14.85 -8.96
C ASN A 366 -0.07 15.43 -9.72
N GLN A 367 0.98 14.62 -9.87
CA GLN A 367 2.21 14.92 -10.61
C GLN A 367 2.30 14.15 -11.94
N GLY A 368 1.29 13.32 -12.24
CA GLY A 368 1.21 12.50 -13.45
C GLY A 368 1.09 11.01 -13.14
N THR A 369 1.72 10.20 -13.98
CA THR A 369 1.77 8.73 -13.87
C THR A 369 3.23 8.26 -13.87
N MET A 370 3.51 7.21 -13.12
CA MET A 370 4.79 6.52 -13.15
C MET A 370 4.59 5.07 -13.56
N ALA A 371 5.48 4.55 -14.40
CA ALA A 371 5.59 3.13 -14.64
C ALA A 371 7.00 2.64 -14.31
N VAL A 372 7.12 1.41 -13.83
CA VAL A 372 8.39 0.75 -13.56
C VAL A 372 8.41 -0.60 -14.27
N ILE A 373 9.48 -0.85 -15.02
CA ILE A 373 9.74 -2.10 -15.72
C ILE A 373 10.89 -2.78 -14.97
N HIS A 374 10.57 -3.76 -14.13
CA HIS A 374 11.55 -4.54 -13.39
C HIS A 374 12.18 -5.64 -14.24
N ARG A 375 11.38 -6.19 -15.16
CA ARG A 375 11.77 -7.33 -16.00
C ARG A 375 11.33 -7.10 -17.43
N ASP A 376 12.30 -7.20 -18.31
CA ASP A 376 12.13 -7.10 -19.76
C ASP A 376 12.67 -8.33 -20.49
N ASP A 377 13.10 -9.34 -19.74
CA ASP A 377 13.61 -10.63 -20.21
C ASP A 377 12.50 -11.59 -20.64
N LYS A 378 11.24 -11.31 -20.28
CA LYS A 378 10.08 -12.17 -20.56
C LYS A 378 9.36 -11.86 -21.87
N LEU A 379 9.87 -10.94 -22.70
CA LEU A 379 9.18 -10.48 -23.92
C LEU A 379 8.95 -11.59 -24.95
#